data_AF-A0A426V3S1-F1
#
_entry.id   AF-A0A426V3S1-F1
#
_cell.length_a   1.000
_cell.length_b   1.000
_cell.length_c   1.000
_cell.angle_alpha   90.00
_cell.angle_beta   90.00
_cell.angle_gamma   90.00
#
_symmetry.space_group_name_H-M   'P 1'
#
loop_
_entity.id
_entity.type
_entity.pdbx_description
1 polymer ?
#
loop_
_entity_poly.entity_id
_entity_poly.type
_entity_poly.pdbx_seq_one_letter_code
_entity_poly.pdbx_strand_id
1 'polypeptide(L)'
;MDSLRGPSDDRSRHAKRRPAAGVLGRLLRRGARSECRHIDTRIKDPRDVQRDARAAILDVKHNSEDRDRAVHDLAHGPGADEDSRWHLANAVRSRGLDQGHRLALALEYRRCDPAAASEALLLFALDATNEPFLRLQAARLLPDEADQRLAVLMVGTAADVECRLRAAIALKPLAPRDAEEAFRTLATDDEVSFEVRFEAIRHWAPANRTAAVEVLWQIAGSAQVPWIRRITAAYELVLLRVRAAKGLLLEWMESRELPEEARTHLFATLRKLDLQRAA
;
A
#
# COMPACT_ATOMS: atom_id res chain seq x y z
N MET A 1 46.65 34.45 -60.04
CA MET A 1 47.92 34.29 -60.78
C MET A 1 48.71 33.21 -60.08
N ASP A 2 48.67 32.04 -60.69
CA ASP A 2 49.39 30.85 -60.27
C ASP A 2 50.91 31.06 -60.27
N SER A 3 51.60 30.40 -59.35
CA SER A 3 52.98 29.99 -59.57
C SER A 3 53.21 28.62 -58.93
N LEU A 4 53.25 27.64 -59.84
CA LEU A 4 53.65 26.26 -59.67
C LEU A 4 55.17 26.14 -59.43
N ARG A 5 55.58 25.17 -58.61
CA ARG A 5 56.52 24.06 -58.91
C ARG A 5 57.33 23.62 -57.66
N GLY A 6 57.23 22.32 -57.35
CA GLY A 6 58.15 21.57 -56.46
C GLY A 6 59.45 21.20 -57.18
N PRO A 7 60.06 20.00 -57.01
CA PRO A 7 59.80 18.89 -56.05
C PRO A 7 61.10 18.20 -55.52
N SER A 8 60.96 16.98 -54.96
CA SER A 8 61.93 15.85 -54.83
C SER A 8 63.00 15.94 -53.73
N ASP A 9 62.97 15.11 -52.68
CA ASP A 9 63.36 13.69 -52.53
C ASP A 9 64.67 13.62 -51.70
N ASP A 10 64.73 12.85 -50.62
CA ASP A 10 65.38 11.52 -50.62
C ASP A 10 65.73 11.00 -49.18
N ARG A 11 65.18 9.81 -48.88
CA ARG A 11 65.75 8.62 -48.22
C ARG A 11 66.57 8.62 -46.91
N SER A 12 66.30 7.51 -46.19
CA SER A 12 67.18 6.61 -45.40
C SER A 12 67.17 6.81 -43.87
N ARG A 13 66.63 5.88 -43.06
CA ARG A 13 66.98 4.47 -42.68
C ARG A 13 67.94 4.37 -41.47
N HIS A 14 67.52 3.54 -40.49
CA HIS A 14 68.31 2.85 -39.44
C HIS A 14 68.84 3.73 -38.27
N ALA A 15 68.93 3.30 -37.00
CA ALA A 15 68.69 2.04 -36.29
C ALA A 15 68.62 2.26 -34.77
N LYS A 16 67.98 1.28 -34.09
CA LYS A 16 68.25 0.70 -32.75
C LYS A 16 69.06 1.51 -31.71
N ARG A 17 68.49 1.63 -30.50
CA ARG A 17 69.15 1.27 -29.22
C ARG A 17 68.15 1.21 -28.06
N ARG A 18 68.02 0.03 -27.43
CA ARG A 18 67.56 -0.16 -26.04
C ARG A 18 68.80 -0.23 -25.14
N PRO A 19 68.67 0.15 -23.87
CA PRO A 19 69.17 -0.67 -22.76
C PRO A 19 68.00 -0.99 -21.82
N ALA A 20 67.72 -2.26 -21.50
CA ALA A 20 68.38 -3.12 -20.53
C ALA A 20 67.85 -2.94 -19.10
N ALA A 21 67.16 -4.00 -18.68
CA ALA A 21 66.69 -4.41 -17.36
C ALA A 21 67.42 -3.84 -16.13
N GLY A 22 66.61 -3.39 -15.16
CA GLY A 22 66.94 -3.37 -13.74
C GLY A 22 65.89 -4.20 -12.98
N VAL A 23 66.36 -5.08 -12.12
CA VAL A 23 65.69 -6.24 -11.53
C VAL A 23 65.24 -5.92 -10.09
N LEU A 24 64.07 -6.48 -9.73
CA LEU A 24 63.53 -6.79 -8.39
C LEU A 24 63.05 -5.68 -7.45
N GLY A 25 61.73 -5.71 -7.21
CA GLY A 25 61.06 -5.11 -6.06
C GLY A 25 59.60 -5.54 -5.99
N ARG A 26 59.34 -6.82 -5.70
CA ARG A 26 57.99 -7.29 -5.34
C ARG A 26 57.59 -6.66 -4.02
N LEU A 27 56.60 -5.77 -4.03
CA LEU A 27 55.74 -5.53 -2.87
C LEU A 27 54.29 -5.40 -3.32
N LEU A 28 53.45 -6.18 -2.65
CA LEU A 28 52.02 -6.30 -2.81
C LEU A 28 51.31 -4.94 -2.82
N ARG A 29 50.52 -4.68 -3.87
CA ARG A 29 49.33 -3.83 -3.75
C ARG A 29 48.14 -4.55 -4.38
N ARG A 30 47.32 -5.14 -3.51
CA ARG A 30 45.93 -5.48 -3.79
C ARG A 30 45.24 -4.23 -4.32
N GLY A 31 45.06 -4.16 -5.63
CA GLY A 31 44.17 -3.19 -6.24
C GLY A 31 42.74 -3.60 -5.90
N ALA A 32 42.08 -2.83 -5.04
CA ALA A 32 40.64 -2.83 -4.91
C ALA A 32 40.06 -2.55 -6.30
N ARG A 33 39.53 -3.59 -6.96
CA ARG A 33 38.67 -3.39 -8.13
C ARG A 33 37.38 -2.82 -7.59
N SER A 34 37.19 -1.52 -7.72
CA SER A 34 35.85 -0.94 -7.61
C SER A 34 35.01 -1.61 -8.70
N GLU A 35 33.99 -2.36 -8.29
CA GLU A 35 32.92 -2.82 -9.17
C GLU A 35 32.11 -1.60 -9.61
N CYS A 36 32.69 -0.77 -10.48
CA CYS A 36 31.89 0.11 -11.30
C CYS A 36 31.11 -0.81 -12.23
N ARG A 37 29.82 -1.03 -11.94
CA ARG A 37 28.88 -1.63 -12.90
C ARG A 37 29.14 -0.97 -14.25
N HIS A 38 29.46 -1.77 -15.25
CA HIS A 38 29.67 -1.30 -16.61
C HIS A 38 28.38 -0.59 -17.04
N ILE A 39 28.40 0.74 -17.10
CA ILE A 39 27.31 1.52 -17.69
C ILE A 39 27.54 1.39 -19.19
N ASP A 40 26.77 0.53 -19.83
CA ASP A 40 26.81 0.36 -21.29
C ASP A 40 26.30 1.68 -21.90
N THR A 41 27.22 2.48 -22.44
CA THR A 41 26.93 3.82 -22.99
C THR A 41 26.47 3.76 -24.45
N ARG A 42 26.24 2.56 -25.01
CA ARG A 42 25.62 2.42 -26.32
C ARG A 42 24.18 2.93 -26.26
N ILE A 43 23.89 3.95 -27.07
CA ILE A 43 22.52 4.39 -27.36
C ILE A 43 21.81 3.19 -27.99
N LYS A 44 20.93 2.55 -27.21
CA LYS A 44 20.11 1.43 -27.69
C LYS A 44 19.17 1.93 -28.80
N ASP A 45 18.87 1.06 -29.77
CA ASP A 45 17.82 1.32 -30.74
C ASP A 45 16.49 1.49 -29.97
N PRO A 46 15.67 2.53 -30.27
CA PRO A 46 14.35 2.71 -29.67
C PRO A 46 13.50 1.42 -29.65
N ARG A 47 13.55 0.59 -30.69
CA ARG A 47 12.80 -0.67 -30.75
C ARG A 47 13.28 -1.70 -29.73
N ASP A 48 14.59 -1.78 -29.50
CA ASP A 48 15.17 -2.69 -28.51
C ASP A 48 14.82 -2.22 -27.09
N VAL A 49 14.81 -0.91 -26.83
CA VAL A 49 14.36 -0.35 -25.54
C VAL A 49 12.91 -0.75 -25.25
N GLN A 50 12.00 -0.56 -26.21
CA GLN A 50 10.59 -0.94 -26.06
C GLN A 50 10.42 -2.45 -25.87
N ARG A 51 11.17 -3.28 -26.60
CA ARG A 51 11.11 -4.75 -26.45
C ARG A 51 11.59 -5.19 -25.07
N ASP A 52 12.72 -4.68 -24.62
CA ASP A 52 13.30 -5.00 -23.31
C ASP A 52 12.35 -4.56 -22.19
N ALA A 53 11.76 -3.37 -22.31
CA ALA A 53 10.79 -2.86 -21.33
C ALA A 53 9.51 -3.70 -21.29
N ARG A 54 8.98 -4.15 -22.44
CA ARG A 54 7.84 -5.09 -22.49
C ARG A 54 8.15 -6.41 -21.79
N ALA A 55 9.35 -6.95 -21.98
CA ALA A 55 9.77 -8.18 -21.30
C ALA A 55 9.90 -7.97 -19.78
N ALA A 56 10.47 -6.83 -19.36
CA ALA A 56 10.70 -6.51 -17.96
C ALA A 56 9.40 -6.35 -17.16
N ILE A 57 8.36 -5.69 -17.71
CA ILE A 57 7.08 -5.55 -16.99
C ILE A 57 6.32 -6.87 -16.82
N LEU A 58 6.63 -7.89 -17.63
CA LEU A 58 6.02 -9.22 -17.53
C LEU A 58 6.78 -10.14 -16.57
N ASP A 59 8.06 -9.86 -16.31
CA ASP A 59 8.88 -10.67 -15.42
C ASP A 59 8.82 -10.16 -13.97
N VAL A 60 8.04 -10.88 -13.17
CA VAL A 60 7.81 -10.61 -11.73
C VAL A 60 9.10 -10.67 -10.89
N LYS A 61 10.20 -11.22 -11.42
CA LYS A 61 11.50 -11.29 -10.72
C LYS A 61 12.27 -9.98 -10.74
N HIS A 62 11.92 -9.02 -11.59
CA HIS A 62 12.57 -7.72 -11.59
C HIS A 62 12.26 -6.96 -10.29
N ASN A 63 13.28 -6.25 -9.80
CA ASN A 63 13.10 -5.37 -8.65
C ASN A 63 12.25 -4.15 -9.04
N SER A 64 11.84 -3.37 -8.02
CA SER A 64 10.99 -2.20 -8.24
C SER A 64 11.62 -1.12 -9.12
N GLU A 65 12.95 -0.97 -9.12
CA GLU A 65 13.63 0.07 -9.91
C GLU A 65 13.65 -0.30 -11.40
N ASP A 66 13.90 -1.57 -11.72
CA ASP A 66 13.92 -2.05 -13.09
C ASP A 66 12.52 -2.05 -13.71
N ARG A 67 11.50 -2.36 -12.91
CA ARG A 67 10.10 -2.26 -13.33
C ARG A 67 9.68 -0.80 -13.53
N ASP A 68 9.99 0.10 -12.61
CA ASP A 68 9.68 1.54 -12.73
C ASP A 68 10.36 2.15 -13.97
N ARG A 69 11.62 1.76 -14.25
CA ARG A 69 12.32 2.14 -15.49
C ARG A 69 11.61 1.59 -16.72
N ALA A 70 11.21 0.33 -16.72
CA ALA A 70 10.50 -0.28 -17.85
C ALA A 70 9.14 0.39 -18.10
N VAL A 71 8.38 0.71 -17.03
CA VAL A 71 7.12 1.45 -17.12
C VAL A 71 7.35 2.84 -17.72
N HIS A 72 8.38 3.55 -17.25
CA HIS A 72 8.77 4.84 -17.82
C HIS A 72 9.13 4.73 -19.30
N ASP A 73 9.93 3.73 -19.68
CA ASP A 73 10.37 3.53 -21.05
C ASP A 73 9.18 3.22 -21.98
N LEU A 74 8.19 2.45 -21.52
CA LEU A 74 6.96 2.18 -22.28
C LEU A 74 6.04 3.38 -22.40
N ALA A 75 5.97 4.22 -21.37
CA ALA A 75 5.09 5.38 -21.35
C ALA A 75 5.67 6.55 -22.17
N HIS A 76 6.96 6.83 -21.99
CA HIS A 76 7.63 8.07 -22.44
C HIS A 76 9.02 7.85 -23.05
N GLY A 77 9.54 6.62 -23.04
CA GLY A 77 10.88 6.33 -23.52
C GLY A 77 11.04 6.45 -25.04
N PRO A 78 12.28 6.32 -25.54
CA PRO A 78 12.55 6.30 -26.98
C PRO A 78 11.72 5.22 -27.67
N GLY A 79 10.96 5.61 -28.70
CA GLY A 79 10.09 4.70 -29.45
C GLY A 79 8.76 4.39 -28.77
N ALA A 80 8.40 5.06 -27.68
CA ALA A 80 7.09 4.92 -27.06
C ALA A 80 5.98 5.47 -27.98
N ASP A 81 4.99 4.64 -28.24
CA ASP A 81 3.82 4.94 -29.06
C ASP A 81 2.53 4.48 -28.36
N GLU A 82 1.41 4.54 -29.07
CA GLU A 82 0.12 4.09 -28.55
C GLU A 82 0.12 2.59 -28.23
N ASP A 83 0.81 1.77 -29.03
CA ASP A 83 0.92 0.33 -28.81
C ASP A 83 1.68 0.00 -27.52
N SER A 84 2.77 0.71 -27.23
CA SER A 84 3.50 0.53 -25.96
C SER A 84 2.67 0.90 -24.74
N ARG A 85 1.91 2.00 -24.79
CA ARG A 85 0.96 2.37 -23.71
C ARG A 85 -0.18 1.36 -23.58
N TRP A 86 -0.70 0.85 -24.70
CA TRP A 86 -1.70 -0.20 -24.72
C TRP A 86 -1.18 -1.50 -24.08
N HIS A 87 0.05 -1.90 -24.36
CA HIS A 87 0.70 -3.04 -23.72
C HIS A 87 0.84 -2.87 -22.21
N LEU A 88 1.25 -1.68 -21.76
CA LEU A 88 1.36 -1.36 -20.33
C LEU A 88 -0.01 -1.44 -19.63
N ALA A 89 -1.06 -0.83 -20.21
CA ALA A 89 -2.43 -0.91 -19.71
C ALA A 89 -2.95 -2.36 -19.67
N ASN A 90 -2.59 -3.19 -20.66
CA ASN A 90 -2.92 -4.61 -20.65
C ASN A 90 -2.18 -5.41 -19.59
N ALA A 91 -0.91 -5.09 -19.31
CA ALA A 91 -0.16 -5.77 -18.27
C ALA A 91 -0.81 -5.55 -16.90
N VAL A 92 -1.25 -4.33 -16.58
CA VAL A 92 -1.99 -4.03 -15.34
C VAL A 92 -3.28 -4.85 -15.21
N ARG A 93 -3.89 -5.25 -16.34
CA ARG A 93 -5.13 -6.05 -16.38
C ARG A 93 -4.88 -7.55 -16.57
N SER A 94 -3.63 -7.97 -16.76
CA SER A 94 -3.30 -9.34 -17.17
C SER A 94 -3.42 -10.34 -16.02
N ARG A 95 -4.44 -11.19 -16.05
CA ARG A 95 -4.64 -12.25 -15.03
C ARG A 95 -3.50 -13.27 -14.94
N GLY A 96 -2.59 -13.29 -15.92
CA GLY A 96 -1.36 -14.09 -15.86
C GLY A 96 -0.29 -13.53 -14.91
N LEU A 97 -0.44 -12.29 -14.44
CA LEU A 97 0.46 -11.66 -13.48
C LEU A 97 -0.15 -11.66 -12.08
N ASP A 98 0.72 -11.81 -11.08
CA ASP A 98 0.36 -11.67 -9.67
C ASP A 98 -0.31 -10.31 -9.40
N GLN A 99 -1.27 -10.30 -8.48
CA GLN A 99 -2.09 -9.13 -8.19
C GLN A 99 -1.26 -7.98 -7.61
N GLY A 100 -0.28 -8.29 -6.75
CA GLY A 100 0.63 -7.30 -6.19
C GLY A 100 1.51 -6.66 -7.25
N HIS A 101 2.01 -7.47 -8.20
CA HIS A 101 2.77 -6.95 -9.34
C HIS A 101 1.93 -6.06 -10.26
N ARG A 102 0.67 -6.46 -10.55
CA ARG A 102 -0.26 -5.63 -11.32
C ARG A 102 -0.55 -4.29 -10.66
N LEU A 103 -0.78 -4.27 -9.35
CA LEU A 103 -0.98 -3.02 -8.61
C LEU A 103 0.28 -2.14 -8.61
N ALA A 104 1.46 -2.75 -8.47
CA ALA A 104 2.73 -2.04 -8.55
C ALA A 104 2.94 -1.40 -9.94
N LEU A 105 2.63 -2.11 -11.02
CA LEU A 105 2.65 -1.55 -12.38
C LEU A 105 1.68 -0.37 -12.51
N ALA A 106 0.47 -0.47 -11.97
CA ALA A 106 -0.50 0.63 -12.01
C ALA A 106 0.00 1.88 -11.27
N LEU A 107 0.66 1.68 -10.12
CA LEU A 107 1.25 2.74 -9.31
C LEU A 107 2.40 3.46 -10.00
N GLU A 108 3.29 2.69 -10.64
CA GLU A 108 4.40 3.21 -11.43
C GLU A 108 3.85 3.93 -12.67
N TYR A 109 2.85 3.35 -13.34
CA TYR A 109 2.23 3.95 -14.51
C TYR A 109 1.59 5.30 -14.18
N ARG A 110 0.98 5.44 -13.00
CA ARG A 110 0.40 6.71 -12.53
C ARG A 110 1.42 7.85 -12.45
N ARG A 111 2.70 7.56 -12.22
CA ARG A 111 3.77 8.58 -12.21
C ARG A 111 4.06 9.11 -13.61
N CYS A 112 3.83 8.28 -14.63
CA CYS A 112 4.05 8.62 -16.02
C CYS A 112 2.80 9.23 -16.68
N ASP A 113 1.64 8.60 -16.50
CA ASP A 113 0.36 9.01 -17.08
C ASP A 113 -0.76 8.82 -16.04
N PRO A 114 -1.09 9.89 -15.28
CA PRO A 114 -2.11 9.82 -14.24
C PRO A 114 -3.50 9.44 -14.77
N ALA A 115 -3.86 9.88 -15.98
CA ALA A 115 -5.19 9.65 -16.54
C ALA A 115 -5.37 8.19 -16.92
N ALA A 116 -4.45 7.62 -17.70
CA ALA A 116 -4.51 6.23 -18.11
C ALA A 116 -4.37 5.25 -16.92
N ALA A 117 -3.55 5.60 -15.93
CA ALA A 117 -3.42 4.78 -14.73
C ALA A 117 -4.69 4.80 -13.85
N SER A 118 -5.48 5.88 -13.89
CA SER A 118 -6.73 5.97 -13.11
C SER A 118 -7.75 4.94 -13.58
N GLU A 119 -7.91 4.76 -14.89
CA GLU A 119 -8.78 3.71 -15.45
C GLU A 119 -8.30 2.32 -15.01
N ALA A 120 -6.99 2.06 -15.09
CA ALA A 120 -6.43 0.76 -14.71
C ALA A 120 -6.60 0.46 -13.21
N LEU A 121 -6.43 1.48 -12.35
CA LEU A 121 -6.68 1.38 -10.90
C LEU A 121 -8.16 1.14 -10.60
N LEU A 122 -9.07 1.81 -11.31
CA LEU A 122 -10.51 1.64 -11.13
C LEU A 122 -10.92 0.20 -11.49
N LEU A 123 -10.49 -0.29 -12.64
CA LEU A 123 -10.74 -1.68 -13.06
C LEU A 123 -10.15 -2.68 -12.07
N PHE A 124 -8.95 -2.43 -11.55
CA PHE A 124 -8.34 -3.27 -10.52
C PHE A 124 -9.18 -3.30 -9.24
N ALA A 125 -9.65 -2.15 -8.76
CA ALA A 125 -10.47 -2.04 -7.55
C ALA A 125 -11.85 -2.69 -7.70
N LEU A 126 -12.43 -2.64 -8.90
CA LEU A 126 -13.76 -3.21 -9.19
C LEU A 126 -13.74 -4.71 -9.48
N ASP A 127 -12.61 -5.29 -9.91
CA ASP A 127 -12.53 -6.73 -10.19
C ASP A 127 -12.56 -7.53 -8.87
N ALA A 128 -13.70 -8.18 -8.62
CA ALA A 128 -13.94 -9.00 -7.43
C ALA A 128 -13.04 -10.25 -7.32
N THR A 129 -12.32 -10.61 -8.38
CA THR A 129 -11.31 -11.68 -8.33
C THR A 129 -9.99 -11.24 -7.69
N ASN A 130 -9.79 -9.93 -7.53
CA ASN A 130 -8.65 -9.40 -6.79
C ASN A 130 -8.89 -9.46 -5.28
N GLU A 131 -7.81 -9.59 -4.53
CA GLU A 131 -7.80 -9.63 -3.08
C GLU A 131 -8.39 -8.31 -2.51
N PRO A 132 -9.34 -8.37 -1.56
CA PRO A 132 -10.04 -7.19 -1.05
C PRO A 132 -9.14 -6.05 -0.56
N PHE A 133 -8.07 -6.31 0.18
CA PHE A 133 -7.17 -5.24 0.66
C PHE A 133 -6.39 -4.59 -0.47
N LEU A 134 -5.93 -5.33 -1.48
CA LEU A 134 -5.32 -4.77 -2.68
C LEU A 134 -6.32 -3.92 -3.47
N ARG A 135 -7.57 -4.36 -3.57
CA ARG A 135 -8.65 -3.57 -4.19
C ARG A 135 -8.90 -2.27 -3.42
N LEU A 136 -8.93 -2.32 -2.10
CA LEU A 136 -9.06 -1.12 -1.25
C LEU A 136 -7.88 -0.16 -1.43
N GLN A 137 -6.66 -0.71 -1.53
CA GLN A 137 -5.46 0.08 -1.80
C GLN A 137 -5.57 0.79 -3.15
N ALA A 138 -5.96 0.08 -4.20
CA ALA A 138 -6.19 0.66 -5.52
C ALA A 138 -7.27 1.76 -5.48
N ALA A 139 -8.40 1.50 -4.83
CA ALA A 139 -9.51 2.46 -4.70
C ALA A 139 -9.03 3.78 -4.07
N ARG A 140 -8.26 3.73 -2.97
CA ARG A 140 -7.72 4.91 -2.28
C ARG A 140 -6.75 5.75 -3.12
N LEU A 141 -6.26 5.22 -4.23
CA LEU A 141 -5.30 5.88 -5.11
C LEU A 141 -5.96 6.59 -6.29
N LEU A 142 -7.28 6.41 -6.47
CA LEU A 142 -8.06 7.09 -7.50
C LEU A 142 -8.10 8.61 -7.23
N PRO A 143 -7.83 9.45 -8.24
CA PRO A 143 -7.80 10.89 -8.06
C PRO A 143 -9.20 11.54 -8.12
N ASP A 144 -10.14 10.92 -8.83
CA ASP A 144 -11.53 11.38 -8.88
C ASP A 144 -12.31 10.85 -7.67
N GLU A 145 -12.96 11.76 -6.94
CA GLU A 145 -13.69 11.41 -5.72
C GLU A 145 -14.91 10.52 -5.98
N ALA A 146 -15.57 10.64 -7.13
CA ALA A 146 -16.74 9.84 -7.46
C ALA A 146 -16.34 8.39 -7.76
N ASP A 147 -15.30 8.20 -8.57
CA ASP A 147 -14.71 6.88 -8.84
C ASP A 147 -14.12 6.27 -7.57
N GLN A 148 -13.42 7.07 -6.76
CA GLN A 148 -12.88 6.63 -5.48
C GLN A 148 -14.00 6.15 -4.55
N ARG A 149 -15.08 6.93 -4.38
CA ARG A 149 -16.24 6.56 -3.58
C ARG A 149 -16.87 5.27 -4.09
N LEU A 150 -17.12 5.16 -5.40
CA LEU A 150 -17.71 3.96 -6.02
C LEU A 150 -16.85 2.72 -5.74
N ALA A 151 -15.54 2.82 -5.98
CA ALA A 151 -14.62 1.72 -5.76
C ALA A 151 -14.59 1.28 -4.29
N VAL A 152 -14.53 2.23 -3.34
CA VAL A 152 -14.55 1.89 -1.91
C VAL A 152 -15.89 1.27 -1.49
N LEU A 153 -17.03 1.75 -2.01
CA LEU A 153 -18.34 1.13 -1.77
C LEU A 153 -18.37 -0.33 -2.25
N MET A 154 -17.85 -0.59 -3.45
CA MET A 154 -17.79 -1.95 -4.01
C MET A 154 -16.81 -2.87 -3.28
N VAL A 155 -15.78 -2.32 -2.63
CA VAL A 155 -14.93 -3.09 -1.73
C VAL A 155 -15.62 -3.35 -0.39
N GLY A 156 -16.46 -2.40 0.08
CA GLY A 156 -17.27 -2.53 1.29
C GLY A 156 -18.33 -3.64 1.27
N THR A 157 -18.54 -4.29 0.11
CA THR A 157 -19.39 -5.48 -0.05
C THR A 157 -18.59 -6.79 -0.14
N ALA A 158 -17.25 -6.74 -0.02
CA ALA A 158 -16.39 -7.93 -0.06
C ALA A 158 -16.71 -8.89 1.10
N ALA A 159 -16.41 -10.19 0.93
CA ALA A 159 -16.65 -11.19 1.97
C ALA A 159 -15.79 -10.97 3.22
N ASP A 160 -14.60 -10.40 3.07
CA ASP A 160 -13.68 -10.16 4.19
C ASP A 160 -14.16 -8.99 5.07
N VAL A 161 -14.48 -9.30 6.33
CA VAL A 161 -15.11 -8.36 7.26
C VAL A 161 -14.15 -7.26 7.74
N GLU A 162 -12.87 -7.58 7.91
CA GLU A 162 -11.85 -6.57 8.27
C GLU A 162 -11.66 -5.59 7.10
N CYS A 163 -11.68 -6.07 5.86
CA CYS A 163 -11.65 -5.22 4.68
C CYS A 163 -12.89 -4.33 4.59
N ARG A 164 -14.09 -4.86 4.87
CA ARG A 164 -15.34 -4.07 4.96
C ARG A 164 -15.23 -2.94 5.99
N LEU A 165 -14.66 -3.21 7.17
CA LEU A 165 -14.42 -2.18 8.18
C LEU A 165 -13.47 -1.09 7.66
N ARG A 166 -12.35 -1.48 7.04
CA ARG A 166 -11.40 -0.50 6.47
C ARG A 166 -11.99 0.30 5.32
N ALA A 167 -12.85 -0.30 4.51
CA ALA A 167 -13.60 0.39 3.47
C ALA A 167 -14.58 1.41 4.08
N ALA A 168 -15.33 1.04 5.12
CA ALA A 168 -16.21 1.97 5.84
C ALA A 168 -15.43 3.17 6.44
N ILE A 169 -14.23 2.94 6.97
CA ILE A 169 -13.32 4.00 7.44
C ILE A 169 -12.89 4.91 6.29
N ALA A 170 -12.50 4.33 5.15
CA ALA A 170 -12.12 5.08 3.97
C ALA A 170 -13.29 5.88 3.36
N LEU A 171 -14.54 5.45 3.56
CA LEU A 171 -15.74 6.17 3.11
C LEU A 171 -16.05 7.41 3.95
N LYS A 172 -15.57 7.53 5.19
CA LYS A 172 -15.89 8.66 6.07
C LYS A 172 -15.74 10.05 5.40
N PRO A 173 -14.59 10.38 4.76
CA PRO A 173 -14.44 11.66 4.09
C PRO A 173 -15.19 11.77 2.76
N LEU A 174 -15.54 10.65 2.11
CA LEU A 174 -16.10 10.62 0.75
C LEU A 174 -17.64 10.59 0.73
N ALA A 175 -18.21 9.84 1.68
CA ALA A 175 -19.63 9.57 1.78
C ALA A 175 -20.01 9.26 3.24
N PRO A 176 -20.14 10.29 4.10
CA PRO A 176 -20.38 10.10 5.54
C PRO A 176 -21.62 9.25 5.85
N ARG A 177 -22.70 9.39 5.06
CA ARG A 177 -23.94 8.61 5.25
C ARG A 177 -23.76 7.13 4.90
N ASP A 178 -23.06 6.83 3.81
CA ASP A 178 -22.78 5.44 3.43
C ASP A 178 -21.82 4.80 4.42
N ALA A 179 -20.84 5.57 4.93
CA ALA A 179 -19.94 5.12 5.99
C ALA A 179 -20.70 4.80 7.28
N GLU A 180 -21.62 5.68 7.71
CA GLU A 180 -22.48 5.45 8.88
C GLU A 180 -23.26 4.14 8.74
N GLU A 181 -23.90 3.93 7.60
CA GLU A 181 -24.68 2.72 7.32
C GLU A 181 -23.82 1.44 7.32
N ALA A 182 -22.61 1.52 6.77
CA ALA A 182 -21.64 0.42 6.81
C ALA A 182 -21.19 0.10 8.24
N PHE A 183 -20.91 1.12 9.07
CA PHE A 183 -20.57 0.90 10.47
C PHE A 183 -21.74 0.35 11.27
N ARG A 184 -22.97 0.84 11.05
CA ARG A 184 -24.18 0.31 11.67
C ARG A 184 -24.31 -1.18 11.38
N THR A 185 -24.22 -1.55 10.11
CA THR A 185 -24.31 -2.95 9.66
C THR A 185 -23.27 -3.81 10.35
N LEU A 186 -22.00 -3.39 10.35
CA LEU A 186 -20.92 -4.12 11.00
C LEU A 186 -21.08 -4.21 12.52
N ALA A 187 -21.57 -3.15 13.18
CA ALA A 187 -21.75 -3.11 14.63
C ALA A 187 -22.83 -4.09 15.13
N THR A 188 -23.92 -4.22 14.35
CA THR A 188 -25.11 -4.98 14.74
C THR A 188 -25.15 -6.42 14.22
N ASP A 189 -24.21 -6.82 13.35
CA ASP A 189 -24.14 -8.17 12.80
C ASP A 189 -23.51 -9.14 13.81
N ASP A 190 -24.30 -10.09 14.32
CA ASP A 190 -23.84 -11.05 15.32
C ASP A 190 -22.89 -12.13 14.77
N GLU A 191 -22.85 -12.33 13.45
CA GLU A 191 -21.90 -13.25 12.80
C GLU A 191 -20.50 -12.64 12.66
N VAL A 192 -20.38 -11.32 12.86
CA VAL A 192 -19.10 -10.61 12.83
C VAL A 192 -18.37 -10.74 14.17
N SER A 193 -17.05 -10.88 14.13
CA SER A 193 -16.23 -10.93 15.35
C SER A 193 -16.45 -9.70 16.23
N PHE A 194 -16.39 -9.91 17.54
CA PHE A 194 -16.58 -8.84 18.50
C PHE A 194 -15.63 -7.67 18.27
N GLU A 195 -14.39 -7.96 17.91
CA GLU A 195 -13.33 -6.97 17.70
C GLU A 195 -13.70 -6.02 16.55
N VAL A 196 -14.21 -6.54 15.43
CA VAL A 196 -14.65 -5.72 14.30
C VAL A 196 -15.93 -4.96 14.61
N ARG A 197 -16.93 -5.62 15.22
CA ARG A 197 -18.18 -4.96 15.66
C ARG A 197 -17.87 -3.78 16.57
N PHE A 198 -16.98 -3.99 17.53
CA PHE A 198 -16.64 -2.99 18.53
C PHE A 198 -15.89 -1.80 17.94
N GLU A 199 -14.95 -2.03 17.02
CA GLU A 199 -14.28 -0.96 16.29
C GLU A 199 -15.25 -0.19 15.36
N ALA A 200 -16.20 -0.89 14.74
CA ALA A 200 -17.27 -0.26 13.98
C ALA A 200 -18.13 0.66 14.87
N ILE A 201 -18.51 0.23 16.08
CA ILE A 201 -19.24 1.07 17.06
C ILE A 201 -18.47 2.35 17.38
N ARG A 202 -17.16 2.25 17.65
CA ARG A 202 -16.32 3.42 17.93
C ARG A 202 -16.29 4.42 16.77
N HIS A 203 -16.26 3.90 15.56
CA HIS A 203 -16.29 4.73 14.37
C HIS A 203 -17.68 5.29 14.04
N TRP A 204 -18.74 4.62 14.48
CA TRP A 204 -20.13 5.01 14.32
C TRP A 204 -20.57 6.08 15.34
N ALA A 205 -20.12 5.98 16.59
CA ALA A 205 -20.56 6.84 17.68
C ALA A 205 -20.45 8.36 17.42
N PRO A 206 -19.43 8.89 16.71
CA PRO A 206 -19.38 10.30 16.34
C PRO A 206 -20.50 10.74 15.40
N ALA A 207 -20.99 9.85 14.53
CA ALA A 207 -22.10 10.13 13.62
C ALA A 207 -23.46 9.92 14.32
N ASN A 208 -23.57 8.85 15.12
CA ASN A 208 -24.82 8.48 15.78
C ASN A 208 -24.57 7.91 17.19
N ARG A 209 -24.36 8.81 18.14
CA ARG A 209 -24.07 8.45 19.53
C ARG A 209 -25.19 7.64 20.17
N THR A 210 -26.44 7.99 19.91
CA THR A 210 -27.60 7.33 20.55
C THR A 210 -27.66 5.85 20.18
N ALA A 211 -27.62 5.54 18.88
CA ALA A 211 -27.68 4.16 18.41
C ALA A 211 -26.44 3.35 18.82
N ALA A 212 -25.24 3.95 18.78
CA ALA A 212 -24.02 3.30 19.28
C ALA A 212 -24.11 2.97 20.78
N VAL A 213 -24.68 3.87 21.60
CA VAL A 213 -24.92 3.64 23.03
C VAL A 213 -25.91 2.51 23.27
N GLU A 214 -26.97 2.40 22.47
CA GLU A 214 -27.95 1.30 22.57
C GLU A 214 -27.28 -0.07 22.33
N VAL A 215 -26.47 -0.20 21.27
CA VAL A 215 -25.75 -1.44 20.98
C VAL A 215 -24.76 -1.78 22.11
N LEU A 216 -24.02 -0.80 22.62
CA LEU A 216 -23.12 -1.04 23.75
C LEU A 216 -23.85 -1.48 25.02
N TRP A 217 -25.04 -0.93 25.29
CA TRP A 217 -25.88 -1.38 26.41
C TRP A 217 -26.38 -2.82 26.23
N GLN A 218 -26.77 -3.21 25.01
CA GLN A 218 -27.14 -4.58 24.70
C GLN A 218 -25.97 -5.54 24.97
N ILE A 219 -24.76 -5.18 24.54
CA ILE A 219 -23.55 -5.96 24.80
C ILE A 219 -23.26 -6.06 26.31
N ALA A 220 -23.25 -4.93 27.02
CA ALA A 220 -22.97 -4.88 28.46
C ALA A 220 -23.99 -5.66 29.30
N GLY A 221 -25.28 -5.61 28.91
CA GLY A 221 -26.39 -6.25 29.60
C GLY A 221 -26.58 -7.74 29.28
N SER A 222 -26.00 -8.25 28.20
CA SER A 222 -26.22 -9.64 27.77
C SER A 222 -25.47 -10.65 28.63
N ALA A 223 -26.20 -11.60 29.22
CA ALA A 223 -25.61 -12.71 29.98
C ALA A 223 -24.87 -13.73 29.09
N GLN A 224 -25.15 -13.76 27.78
CA GLN A 224 -24.48 -14.64 26.82
C GLN A 224 -23.12 -14.10 26.35
N VAL A 225 -22.86 -12.80 26.57
CA VAL A 225 -21.61 -12.17 26.18
C VAL A 225 -20.55 -12.41 27.28
N PRO A 226 -19.32 -12.84 26.93
CA PRO A 226 -18.24 -12.99 27.90
C PRO A 226 -17.99 -11.71 28.73
N TRP A 227 -17.71 -11.87 30.01
CA TRP A 227 -17.53 -10.75 30.95
C TRP A 227 -16.54 -9.68 30.48
N ILE A 228 -15.41 -10.07 29.89
CA ILE A 228 -14.40 -9.13 29.36
C ILE A 228 -15.03 -8.19 28.32
N ARG A 229 -15.86 -8.73 27.41
CA ARG A 229 -16.55 -7.95 26.37
C ARG A 229 -17.62 -7.03 26.96
N ARG A 230 -18.36 -7.51 27.98
CA ARG A 230 -19.33 -6.69 28.73
C ARG A 230 -18.66 -5.51 29.44
N ILE A 231 -17.54 -5.76 30.12
CA ILE A 231 -16.71 -4.73 30.78
C ILE A 231 -16.17 -3.74 29.75
N THR A 232 -15.69 -4.23 28.61
CA THR A 232 -15.17 -3.39 27.52
C THR A 232 -16.26 -2.47 26.94
N ALA A 233 -17.49 -2.98 26.76
CA ALA A 233 -18.63 -2.17 26.32
C ALA A 233 -19.05 -1.13 27.37
N ALA A 234 -19.12 -1.51 28.65
CA ALA A 234 -19.40 -0.59 29.73
C ALA A 234 -18.33 0.50 29.88
N TYR A 235 -17.06 0.17 29.67
CA TYR A 235 -15.97 1.15 29.61
C TYR A 235 -16.19 2.17 28.49
N GLU A 236 -16.53 1.71 27.28
CA GLU A 236 -16.79 2.59 26.14
C GLU A 236 -18.00 3.50 26.38
N LEU A 237 -19.06 2.98 27.02
CA LEU A 237 -20.20 3.79 27.46
C LEU A 237 -19.75 4.93 28.40
N VAL A 238 -18.80 4.69 29.31
CA VAL A 238 -18.23 5.76 30.15
C VAL A 238 -17.48 6.79 29.30
N LEU A 239 -16.70 6.36 28.31
CA LEU A 239 -16.01 7.28 27.38
C LEU A 239 -17.00 8.13 26.58
N LEU A 240 -18.13 7.55 26.17
CA LEU A 240 -19.26 8.24 25.54
C LEU A 240 -20.10 9.07 26.53
N ARG A 241 -19.63 9.27 27.76
CA ARG A 241 -20.25 10.09 28.81
C ARG A 241 -21.61 9.58 29.29
N VAL A 242 -21.85 8.27 29.23
CA VAL A 242 -23.04 7.63 29.82
C VAL A 242 -22.80 7.42 31.31
N ARG A 243 -23.38 8.29 32.14
CA ARG A 243 -23.11 8.33 33.60
C ARG A 243 -23.39 7.00 34.31
N ALA A 244 -24.48 6.32 33.93
CA ALA A 244 -24.88 5.06 34.56
C ALA A 244 -23.86 3.93 34.36
N ALA A 245 -23.05 3.98 33.30
CA ALA A 245 -22.10 2.91 32.99
C ALA A 245 -20.94 2.82 34.01
N LYS A 246 -20.52 3.93 34.63
CA LYS A 246 -19.53 3.87 35.72
C LYS A 246 -20.11 3.18 36.96
N GLY A 247 -21.38 3.44 37.27
CA GLY A 247 -22.11 2.75 38.35
C GLY A 247 -22.13 1.24 38.12
N LEU A 248 -22.49 0.81 36.90
CA LEU A 248 -22.50 -0.60 36.51
C LEU A 248 -21.14 -1.29 36.72
N LEU A 249 -20.05 -0.64 36.31
CA LEU A 249 -18.70 -1.19 36.51
C LEU A 249 -18.35 -1.35 38.00
N LEU A 250 -18.78 -0.42 38.85
CA LEU A 250 -18.56 -0.51 40.30
C LEU A 250 -19.42 -1.61 40.93
N GLU A 251 -20.69 -1.73 40.53
CA GLU A 251 -21.58 -2.82 40.96
C GLU A 251 -21.01 -4.20 40.60
N TRP A 252 -20.42 -4.35 39.41
CA TRP A 252 -19.79 -5.61 39.01
C TRP A 252 -18.53 -5.95 39.83
N MET A 253 -17.81 -4.97 40.39
CA MET A 253 -16.70 -5.28 41.29
C MET A 253 -17.18 -6.00 42.56
N GLU A 254 -18.39 -5.67 43.02
CA GLU A 254 -19.00 -6.26 44.20
C GLU A 254 -19.68 -7.61 43.89
N SER A 255 -19.83 -7.95 42.60
CA SER A 255 -20.47 -9.18 42.17
C SER A 255 -19.63 -10.42 42.48
N ARG A 256 -20.29 -11.40 43.11
CA ARG A 256 -19.72 -12.74 43.35
C ARG A 256 -19.70 -13.62 42.11
N GLU A 257 -20.47 -13.27 41.09
CA GLU A 257 -20.57 -14.02 39.84
C GLU A 257 -19.44 -13.71 38.86
N LEU A 258 -18.63 -12.68 39.16
CA LEU A 258 -17.54 -12.26 38.29
C LEU A 258 -16.31 -13.20 38.43
N PRO A 259 -15.87 -13.88 37.36
CA PRO A 259 -14.67 -14.70 37.37
C PRO A 259 -13.42 -13.87 37.69
N GLU A 260 -12.38 -14.51 38.25
CA GLU A 260 -11.16 -13.83 38.68
C GLU A 260 -10.43 -13.08 37.54
N GLU A 261 -10.37 -13.69 36.35
CA GLU A 261 -9.80 -13.06 35.15
C GLU A 261 -10.55 -11.78 34.78
N ALA A 262 -11.88 -11.83 34.79
CA ALA A 262 -12.73 -10.68 34.51
C ALA A 262 -12.62 -9.61 35.61
N ARG A 263 -12.45 -10.02 36.86
CA ARG A 263 -12.21 -9.12 37.99
C ARG A 263 -10.90 -8.36 37.82
N THR A 264 -9.82 -9.05 37.44
CA THR A 264 -8.53 -8.41 37.13
C THR A 264 -8.66 -7.40 35.99
N HIS A 265 -9.37 -7.77 34.92
CA HIS A 265 -9.65 -6.87 33.81
C HIS A 265 -10.49 -5.65 34.21
N LEU A 266 -11.51 -5.84 35.06
CA LEU A 266 -12.35 -4.77 35.59
C LEU A 266 -11.54 -3.78 36.44
N PHE A 267 -10.67 -4.26 37.32
CA PHE A 267 -9.77 -3.41 38.11
C PHE A 267 -8.86 -2.56 37.23
N ALA A 268 -8.23 -3.17 36.21
CA ALA A 268 -7.40 -2.44 35.26
C ALA A 268 -8.20 -1.36 34.51
N THR A 269 -9.44 -1.68 34.12
CA THR A 269 -10.36 -0.79 33.42
C THR A 269 -10.74 0.42 34.27
N LEU A 270 -11.13 0.21 35.52
CA LEU A 270 -11.48 1.29 36.45
C LEU A 270 -10.29 2.19 36.77
N ARG A 271 -9.11 1.59 37.01
CA ARG A 271 -7.87 2.35 37.19
C ARG A 271 -7.58 3.26 36.00
N LYS A 272 -7.78 2.77 34.77
CA LYS A 272 -7.60 3.56 33.56
C LYS A 272 -8.59 4.74 33.49
N LEU A 273 -9.85 4.53 33.87
CA LEU A 273 -10.85 5.61 33.91
C LEU A 273 -10.50 6.69 34.94
N ASP A 274 -9.97 6.31 36.09
CA ASP A 274 -9.58 7.27 37.13
C ASP A 274 -8.37 8.10 36.70
N LEU A 275 -7.39 7.49 36.01
CA LEU A 275 -6.27 8.21 35.41
C LEU A 275 -6.73 9.21 34.34
N GLN A 276 -7.70 8.84 33.50
CA GLN A 276 -8.26 9.72 32.47
C GLN A 276 -9.07 10.90 33.05
N ARG A 277 -9.55 10.79 34.29
CA ARG A 277 -10.24 11.90 34.97
C ARG A 277 -9.27 12.91 35.60
N ALA A 278 -8.06 12.46 35.94
CA ALA A 278 -7.04 13.27 36.58
C ALA A 278 -6.17 14.07 35.59
N ALA A 279 -6.21 13.72 34.30
CA ALA A 279 -5.55 14.42 33.20
C ALA A 279 -6.49 15.46 32.56
#